data_AF-A0A8H2WM79-F1
#
_entry.id   AF-A0A8H2WM79-F1
#
_cell.length_a   1.000
_cell.length_b   1.000
_cell.length_c   1.000
_cell.angle_alpha   90.00
_cell.angle_beta   90.00
_cell.angle_gamma   90.00
#
_symmetry.space_group_name_H-M   'P 1'
#
loop_
_entity.id
_entity.type
_entity.pdbx_description
1 polymer ?
#
loop_
_entity_poly.entity_id
_entity_poly.type
_entity_poly.pdbx_seq_one_letter_code
_entity_poly.pdbx_strand_id
1 'polypeptide(L)'
;MSSPPPSHGQSAIPVELAPEPGFCVKTRVQPDGHKLFVNICHHPAIPSAEGHLPLVLSERRDGADKAGQPCLIFDVIFNPTTCSKAAKDPKLRGTLIEVALSRIEEKTGFTLSRTIATPNIKSKEAIPPRTVRVPAFWVSAESTSTARIQEIKTTAVPVWTWSPTREGCRIVIQVPDLTKSLHASSTLDLESRRLIFTAGSRYHLDTPLLPPNQGARAPVSVTKFLPTTVDPDSAIAEWNVKDKELVVQIKWASVVAREKEKKEQNV
;
A
#
# COMPACT_ATOMS: atom_id res chain seq x y z
N MET A 1 -7.00 12.33 47.89
CA MET A 1 -7.86 12.18 46.71
C MET A 1 -6.93 11.97 45.53
N SER A 2 -6.61 10.72 45.23
CA SER A 2 -5.63 10.37 44.20
C SER A 2 -6.32 10.39 42.85
N SER A 3 -5.89 11.29 41.98
CA SER A 3 -6.33 11.35 40.58
C SER A 3 -6.08 10.00 39.90
N PRO A 4 -7.00 9.52 39.04
CA PRO A 4 -6.76 8.30 38.29
C PRO A 4 -5.59 8.50 37.32
N PRO A 5 -4.80 7.45 37.04
CA PRO A 5 -3.71 7.53 36.07
C PRO A 5 -4.26 7.83 34.68
N PRO A 6 -3.48 8.50 33.80
CA PRO A 6 -3.87 8.70 32.42
C PRO A 6 -4.03 7.33 31.76
N SER A 7 -5.27 6.94 31.48
CA SER A 7 -5.56 5.81 30.62
C SER A 7 -4.87 6.07 29.28
N HIS A 8 -3.86 5.27 28.94
CA HIS A 8 -3.34 5.14 27.58
C HIS A 8 -4.46 4.58 26.69
N GLY A 9 -5.45 5.42 26.40
CA GLY A 9 -6.51 5.15 25.44
C GLY A 9 -5.87 5.17 24.07
N GLN A 10 -5.60 4.00 23.53
CA GLN A 10 -5.31 3.84 22.11
C GLN A 10 -6.48 4.49 21.36
N SER A 11 -6.25 5.67 20.76
CA SER A 11 -7.31 6.39 20.06
C SER A 11 -7.78 5.53 18.89
N ALA A 12 -8.99 4.96 19.00
CA ALA A 12 -9.60 4.22 17.92
C ALA A 12 -10.19 5.21 16.92
N ILE A 13 -9.68 5.21 15.69
CA ILE A 13 -10.07 6.15 14.64
C ILE A 13 -11.05 5.50 13.65
N PRO A 14 -12.04 6.26 13.12
CA PRO A 14 -12.92 5.75 12.08
C PRO A 14 -12.17 5.61 10.76
N VAL A 15 -12.34 4.46 10.10
CA VAL A 15 -11.77 4.16 8.78
C VAL A 15 -12.89 3.64 7.88
N GLU A 16 -13.02 4.22 6.69
CA GLU A 16 -13.88 3.68 5.65
C GLU A 16 -13.18 2.49 4.97
N LEU A 17 -13.85 1.34 4.97
CA LEU A 17 -13.40 0.13 4.30
C LEU A 17 -14.34 -0.14 3.12
N ALA A 18 -13.77 -0.28 1.93
CA ALA A 18 -14.44 -0.82 0.75
C ALA A 18 -13.80 -2.18 0.40
N PRO A 19 -14.19 -3.28 1.06
CA PRO A 19 -13.43 -4.51 1.03
C PRO A 19 -13.57 -5.22 -0.32
N GLU A 20 -12.45 -5.72 -0.84
CA GLU A 20 -12.45 -6.50 -2.06
C GLU A 20 -12.74 -7.99 -1.77
N PRO A 21 -13.58 -8.66 -2.59
CA PRO A 21 -13.87 -10.08 -2.44
C PRO A 21 -12.65 -10.97 -2.70
N GLY A 22 -12.33 -11.86 -1.76
CA GLY A 22 -11.33 -12.92 -1.96
C GLY A 22 -11.97 -14.26 -2.31
N PHE A 23 -12.49 -14.96 -1.30
CA PHE A 23 -13.18 -16.23 -1.46
C PHE A 23 -14.28 -16.44 -0.41
N CYS A 24 -15.23 -17.31 -0.70
CA CYS A 24 -16.32 -17.63 0.22
C CYS A 24 -16.16 -19.01 0.86
N VAL A 25 -16.56 -19.12 2.11
CA VAL A 25 -16.66 -20.36 2.88
C VAL A 25 -18.11 -20.55 3.30
N LYS A 26 -18.63 -21.77 3.19
CA LYS A 26 -19.96 -22.15 3.66
C LYS A 26 -19.79 -23.09 4.84
N THR A 27 -20.45 -22.77 5.96
CA THR A 27 -20.59 -23.61 7.14
C THR A 27 -22.05 -23.65 7.60
N ARG A 28 -22.31 -24.27 8.75
CA ARG A 28 -23.61 -24.32 9.42
C ARG A 28 -23.46 -23.95 10.88
N VAL A 29 -24.44 -23.23 11.39
CA VAL A 29 -24.62 -23.01 12.83
C VAL A 29 -25.14 -24.30 13.47
N GLN A 30 -24.61 -24.65 14.63
CA GLN A 30 -25.05 -25.79 15.43
C GLN A 30 -25.82 -25.30 16.68
N PRO A 31 -26.83 -26.06 17.14
CA PRO A 31 -27.34 -27.31 16.56
C PRO A 31 -28.34 -27.09 15.40
N ASP A 32 -28.83 -25.87 15.21
CA ASP A 32 -29.97 -25.55 14.33
C ASP A 32 -29.77 -25.85 12.84
N GLY A 33 -28.53 -26.00 12.39
CA GLY A 33 -28.18 -26.36 11.00
C GLY A 33 -28.31 -25.22 9.98
N HIS A 34 -28.62 -23.99 10.43
CA HIS A 34 -28.74 -22.80 9.59
C HIS A 34 -27.47 -22.57 8.75
N LYS A 35 -27.65 -22.31 7.45
CA LYS A 35 -26.54 -22.06 6.53
C LYS A 35 -25.89 -20.72 6.86
N LEU A 36 -24.57 -20.70 6.97
CA LEU A 36 -23.78 -19.50 7.15
C LEU A 36 -22.68 -19.44 6.10
N PHE A 37 -22.58 -18.29 5.42
CA PHE A 37 -21.52 -17.97 4.49
C PHE A 37 -20.58 -16.94 5.11
N VAL A 38 -19.28 -17.20 5.00
CA VAL A 38 -18.22 -16.30 5.41
C VAL A 38 -17.49 -15.83 4.16
N ASN A 39 -17.57 -14.54 3.86
CA ASN A 39 -16.79 -13.92 2.80
C ASN A 39 -15.44 -13.52 3.39
N ILE A 40 -14.37 -14.16 2.91
CA ILE A 40 -13.00 -13.78 3.24
C ILE A 40 -12.59 -12.70 2.23
N CYS A 41 -12.45 -11.48 2.75
CA CYS A 41 -12.25 -10.26 1.98
C CYS A 41 -10.94 -9.59 2.41
N HIS A 42 -10.51 -8.56 1.69
CA HIS A 42 -9.32 -7.81 2.07
C HIS A 42 -9.43 -6.31 1.86
N HIS A 43 -8.68 -5.56 2.67
CA HIS A 43 -8.56 -4.11 2.57
C HIS A 43 -7.17 -3.64 3.07
N PRO A 44 -6.48 -2.73 2.36
CA PRO A 44 -5.12 -2.30 2.73
C PRO A 44 -5.03 -1.64 4.11
N ALA A 45 -6.11 -1.00 4.59
CA ALA A 45 -6.15 -0.40 5.92
C ALA A 45 -6.10 -1.40 7.10
N ILE A 46 -6.19 -2.71 6.83
CA ILE A 46 -5.94 -3.74 7.84
C ILE A 46 -4.44 -4.04 7.83
N PRO A 47 -3.71 -3.96 8.95
CA PRO A 47 -2.27 -4.16 8.96
C PRO A 47 -1.89 -5.63 8.69
N SER A 48 -0.77 -5.82 8.00
CA SER A 48 -0.11 -7.13 7.93
C SER A 48 0.81 -7.27 9.14
N ALA A 49 0.55 -8.25 10.00
CA ALA A 49 1.45 -8.59 11.11
C ALA A 49 1.97 -10.02 10.92
N GLU A 50 3.26 -10.24 11.18
CA GLU A 50 3.81 -11.59 11.26
C GLU A 50 3.40 -12.22 12.60
N GLY A 51 2.83 -13.43 12.56
CA GLY A 51 2.39 -14.15 13.76
C GLY A 51 1.03 -13.73 14.35
N HIS A 52 0.53 -12.54 14.03
CA HIS A 52 -0.84 -12.11 14.36
C HIS A 52 -1.65 -11.92 13.08
N LEU A 53 -2.93 -12.33 13.08
CA LEU A 53 -3.86 -12.07 11.97
C LEU A 53 -4.92 -11.03 12.36
N PRO A 54 -4.60 -9.72 12.28
CA PRO A 54 -5.60 -8.65 12.38
C PRO A 54 -6.72 -8.86 11.37
N LEU A 55 -7.96 -8.69 11.84
CA LEU A 55 -9.13 -8.73 10.98
C LEU A 55 -10.21 -7.79 11.49
N VAL A 56 -11.11 -7.44 10.58
CA VAL A 56 -12.38 -6.76 10.89
C VAL A 56 -13.51 -7.69 10.51
N LEU A 57 -14.42 -7.93 11.47
CA LEU A 57 -15.61 -8.73 11.29
C LEU A 57 -16.84 -7.82 11.14
N SER A 58 -17.59 -7.99 10.06
CA SER A 58 -18.83 -7.26 9.83
C SER A 58 -19.91 -7.61 10.85
N GLU A 59 -21.00 -6.85 10.85
CA GLU A 59 -22.26 -7.32 11.41
C GLU A 59 -22.83 -8.49 10.58
N ARG A 60 -23.75 -9.24 11.20
CA ARG A 60 -24.52 -10.28 10.54
C ARG A 60 -25.34 -9.65 9.41
N ARG A 61 -25.28 -10.25 8.23
CA ARG A 61 -26.22 -9.99 7.14
C ARG A 61 -27.10 -11.20 6.91
N ASP A 62 -28.37 -10.98 6.58
CA ASP A 62 -29.25 -12.02 6.10
C ASP A 62 -29.25 -12.00 4.56
N GLY A 63 -29.19 -13.17 3.96
CA GLY A 63 -29.24 -13.34 2.51
C GLY A 63 -29.96 -14.62 2.14
N ALA A 64 -30.01 -14.91 0.85
CA ALA A 64 -30.65 -16.12 0.33
C ALA A 64 -29.68 -16.93 -0.53
N ASP A 65 -29.72 -18.25 -0.46
CA ASP A 65 -28.95 -19.11 -1.37
C ASP A 65 -29.57 -19.18 -2.78
N LYS A 66 -28.94 -19.94 -3.68
CA LYS A 66 -29.44 -20.08 -5.07
C LYS A 66 -30.85 -20.70 -5.15
N ALA A 67 -31.29 -21.40 -4.10
CA ALA A 67 -32.61 -22.01 -4.00
C ALA A 67 -33.59 -21.12 -3.21
N GLY A 68 -33.23 -19.85 -2.93
CA GLY A 68 -34.05 -18.91 -2.19
C GLY A 68 -34.13 -19.19 -0.68
N GLN A 69 -33.34 -20.13 -0.16
CA GLN A 69 -33.38 -20.47 1.26
C GLN A 69 -32.57 -19.47 2.09
N PRO A 70 -33.07 -19.05 3.27
CA PRO A 70 -32.39 -18.07 4.09
C PRO A 70 -31.02 -18.58 4.55
N CYS A 71 -30.04 -17.68 4.54
CA CYS A 71 -28.69 -17.94 5.01
C CYS A 71 -28.09 -16.71 5.67
N LEU A 72 -27.16 -16.93 6.60
CA LEU A 72 -26.42 -15.88 7.26
C LEU A 72 -25.16 -15.56 6.45
N ILE A 73 -24.76 -14.30 6.44
CA ILE A 73 -23.56 -13.84 5.74
C ILE A 73 -22.74 -12.97 6.69
N PHE A 74 -21.46 -13.29 6.82
CA PHE A 74 -20.46 -12.46 7.50
C PHE A 74 -19.32 -12.14 6.54
N ASP A 75 -18.82 -10.91 6.60
CA ASP A 75 -17.64 -10.50 5.86
C ASP A 75 -16.47 -10.33 6.85
N VAL A 76 -15.39 -11.07 6.60
CA VAL A 76 -14.17 -11.04 7.41
C VAL A 76 -13.06 -10.44 6.56
N ILE A 77 -12.56 -9.29 6.98
CA ILE A 77 -11.63 -8.48 6.21
C ILE A 77 -10.22 -8.63 6.78
N PHE A 78 -9.29 -9.08 5.97
CA PHE A 78 -7.86 -9.20 6.29
C PHE A 78 -7.01 -8.20 5.48
N ASN A 79 -5.70 -8.22 5.70
CA ASN A 79 -4.76 -7.53 4.82
C ASN A 79 -4.65 -8.26 3.45
N PRO A 80 -4.57 -7.53 2.31
CA PRO A 80 -4.46 -8.12 0.97
C PRO A 80 -3.24 -9.02 0.78
N THR A 81 -2.11 -8.72 1.41
CA THR A 81 -0.88 -9.52 1.31
C THR A 81 -1.06 -10.89 1.96
N THR A 82 -1.76 -10.96 3.11
CA THR A 82 -2.10 -12.22 3.80
C THR A 82 -3.04 -13.07 2.96
N CYS A 83 -4.08 -12.47 2.37
CA CYS A 83 -4.97 -13.18 1.44
C CYS A 83 -4.22 -13.69 0.21
N SER A 84 -3.32 -12.88 -0.35
CA SER A 84 -2.49 -13.28 -1.51
C SER A 84 -1.54 -14.43 -1.19
N LYS A 85 -0.95 -14.45 0.01
CA LYS A 85 -0.14 -15.57 0.51
C LYS A 85 -1.00 -16.82 0.70
N ALA A 86 -2.17 -16.68 1.31
CA ALA A 86 -3.09 -17.79 1.54
C ALA A 86 -3.65 -18.42 0.26
N ALA A 87 -3.69 -17.70 -0.85
CA ALA A 87 -4.04 -18.27 -2.15
C ALA A 87 -3.03 -19.34 -2.62
N LYS A 88 -1.77 -19.25 -2.17
CA LYS A 88 -0.67 -20.16 -2.56
C LYS A 88 -0.32 -21.18 -1.46
N ASP A 89 -0.77 -20.94 -0.23
CA ASP A 89 -0.49 -21.79 0.92
C ASP A 89 -1.80 -22.33 1.55
N PRO A 90 -2.13 -23.61 1.33
CA PRO A 90 -3.31 -24.24 1.93
C PRO A 90 -3.32 -24.22 3.47
N LYS A 91 -2.16 -24.23 4.13
CA LYS A 91 -2.09 -24.17 5.59
C LYS A 91 -2.53 -22.81 6.09
N LEU A 92 -1.96 -21.74 5.54
CA LEU A 92 -2.37 -20.36 5.85
C LEU A 92 -3.83 -20.09 5.48
N ARG A 93 -4.31 -20.65 4.36
CA ARG A 93 -5.73 -20.61 4.01
C ARG A 93 -6.61 -21.24 5.09
N GLY A 94 -6.22 -22.42 5.60
CA GLY A 94 -6.90 -23.06 6.73
C GLY A 94 -6.89 -22.18 7.98
N THR A 95 -5.74 -21.59 8.32
CA THR A 95 -5.62 -20.66 9.46
C THR A 95 -6.52 -19.44 9.32
N LEU A 96 -6.62 -18.81 8.14
CA LEU A 96 -7.53 -17.68 7.92
C LEU A 96 -8.99 -18.06 8.18
N ILE A 97 -9.41 -19.23 7.70
CA ILE A 97 -10.77 -19.72 7.86
C ILE A 97 -11.05 -20.02 9.34
N GLU A 98 -10.12 -20.69 10.01
CA GLU A 98 -10.24 -21.03 11.42
C GLU A 98 -10.36 -19.78 12.30
N VAL A 99 -9.49 -18.80 12.08
CA VAL A 99 -9.53 -17.51 12.79
C VAL A 99 -10.84 -16.77 12.47
N ALA A 100 -11.29 -16.77 11.22
CA ALA A 100 -12.55 -16.13 10.83
C ALA A 100 -13.77 -16.75 11.54
N LEU A 101 -13.86 -18.08 11.55
CA LEU A 101 -14.94 -18.81 12.22
C LEU A 101 -14.92 -18.55 13.73
N SER A 102 -13.76 -18.69 14.38
CA SER A 102 -13.64 -18.50 15.82
C SER A 102 -13.97 -17.06 16.25
N ARG A 103 -13.67 -16.06 15.41
CA ARG A 103 -14.10 -14.66 15.67
C ARG A 103 -15.60 -14.46 15.52
N ILE A 104 -16.25 -15.17 14.60
CA ILE A 104 -17.72 -15.12 14.47
C ILE A 104 -18.37 -15.76 15.69
N GLU A 105 -17.88 -16.92 16.14
CA GLU A 105 -18.36 -17.59 17.35
C GLU A 105 -18.19 -16.68 18.58
N GLU A 106 -17.02 -16.07 18.76
CA GLU A 106 -16.75 -15.12 19.86
C GLU A 106 -17.72 -13.93 19.85
N LYS A 107 -17.99 -13.35 18.67
CA LYS A 107 -18.86 -12.17 18.54
C LYS A 107 -20.35 -12.51 18.73
N THR A 108 -20.79 -13.68 18.30
CA THR A 108 -22.22 -14.02 18.19
C THR A 108 -22.71 -15.03 19.22
N GLY A 109 -21.79 -15.78 19.84
CA GLY A 109 -22.10 -16.93 20.68
C GLY A 109 -22.53 -18.18 19.90
N PHE A 110 -22.44 -18.17 18.56
CA PHE A 110 -22.75 -19.36 17.75
C PHE A 110 -21.71 -20.45 17.95
N THR A 111 -22.12 -21.69 17.73
CA THR A 111 -21.22 -22.82 17.51
C THR A 111 -21.25 -23.14 16.03
N LEU A 112 -20.12 -23.02 15.32
CA LEU A 112 -20.04 -23.26 13.88
C LEU A 112 -19.43 -24.63 13.59
N SER A 113 -19.97 -25.31 12.59
CA SER A 113 -19.37 -26.55 12.11
C SER A 113 -18.00 -26.31 11.50
N ARG A 114 -17.01 -27.10 11.90
CA ARG A 114 -15.67 -27.12 11.27
C ARG A 114 -15.64 -27.94 9.98
N THR A 115 -16.73 -28.63 9.66
CA THR A 115 -16.96 -29.24 8.34
C THR A 115 -17.43 -28.17 7.37
N ILE A 116 -16.48 -27.53 6.72
CA ILE A 116 -16.73 -26.42 5.79
C ILE A 116 -16.82 -26.88 4.33
N ALA A 117 -17.46 -26.07 3.50
CA ALA A 117 -17.38 -26.16 2.04
C ALA A 117 -16.85 -24.85 1.46
N THR A 118 -16.03 -24.91 0.42
CA THR A 118 -15.52 -23.72 -0.30
C THR A 118 -16.24 -23.60 -1.65
N PRO A 119 -17.40 -22.92 -1.73
CA PRO A 119 -18.06 -22.70 -3.01
C PRO A 119 -17.13 -21.92 -3.97
N ASN A 120 -17.22 -22.20 -5.27
CA ASN A 120 -16.45 -21.49 -6.30
C ASN A 120 -17.06 -20.11 -6.61
N ILE A 121 -17.09 -19.25 -5.61
CA ILE A 121 -17.54 -17.85 -5.67
C ILE A 121 -16.59 -17.01 -4.82
N LYS A 122 -16.36 -15.76 -5.23
CA LYS A 122 -15.52 -14.83 -4.47
C LYS A 122 -16.22 -14.31 -3.21
N SER A 123 -17.54 -14.11 -3.29
CA SER A 123 -18.42 -13.76 -2.16
C SER A 123 -19.84 -14.27 -2.43
N LYS A 124 -20.65 -14.43 -1.37
CA LYS A 124 -22.05 -14.84 -1.47
C LYS A 124 -22.95 -13.77 -2.10
N GLU A 125 -22.62 -12.50 -1.83
CA GLU A 125 -23.30 -11.28 -2.28
C GLU A 125 -22.29 -10.14 -2.41
N ALA A 126 -22.73 -8.98 -2.91
CA ALA A 126 -21.92 -7.76 -2.88
C ALA A 126 -21.54 -7.42 -1.42
N ILE A 127 -20.30 -6.98 -1.24
CA ILE A 127 -19.76 -6.59 0.05
C ILE A 127 -19.93 -5.08 0.19
N PRO A 128 -20.82 -4.58 1.08
CA PRO A 128 -21.05 -3.15 1.19
C PRO A 128 -19.85 -2.45 1.86
N PRO A 129 -19.47 -1.24 1.41
CA PRO A 129 -18.55 -0.39 2.15
C PRO A 129 -19.04 -0.13 3.58
N ARG A 130 -18.12 0.08 4.52
CA ARG A 130 -18.44 0.28 5.93
C ARG A 130 -17.40 1.14 6.64
N THR A 131 -17.85 1.90 7.63
CA THR A 131 -16.97 2.63 8.53
C THR A 131 -16.76 1.81 9.79
N VAL A 132 -15.50 1.56 10.17
CA VAL A 132 -15.15 0.83 11.40
C VAL A 132 -14.17 1.63 12.23
N ARG A 133 -14.20 1.44 13.54
CA ARG A 133 -13.19 2.02 14.44
C ARG A 133 -12.07 1.02 14.61
N VAL A 134 -10.87 1.40 14.18
CA VAL A 134 -9.65 0.60 14.34
C VAL A 134 -8.63 1.34 15.18
N PRO A 135 -7.72 0.65 15.89
CA PRO A 135 -6.66 1.33 16.62
C PRO A 135 -5.82 2.22 15.70
N ALA A 136 -5.48 3.45 16.12
CA ALA A 136 -4.73 4.40 15.29
C ALA A 136 -3.43 3.82 14.69
N PHE A 137 -2.76 2.91 15.41
CA PHE A 137 -1.53 2.28 14.92
C PHE A 137 -1.74 1.32 13.73
N TRP A 138 -2.98 0.90 13.43
CA TRP A 138 -3.30 0.14 12.20
C TRP A 138 -3.16 1.01 10.94
N VAL A 139 -3.38 2.31 11.08
CA VAL A 139 -3.39 3.27 9.97
C VAL A 139 -2.04 3.97 9.82
N SER A 140 -1.22 3.98 10.88
CA SER A 140 -0.04 4.84 11.02
C SER A 140 1.25 4.36 10.32
N ALA A 141 1.19 3.40 9.39
CA ALA A 141 2.39 2.96 8.67
C ALA A 141 2.32 3.08 7.13
N GLU A 142 1.15 3.00 6.48
CA GLU A 142 1.10 3.03 5.00
C GLU A 142 -0.31 3.19 4.40
N SER A 143 -1.34 3.53 5.19
CA SER A 143 -2.74 3.35 4.77
C SER A 143 -3.65 4.54 5.03
N THR A 144 -3.19 5.75 4.71
CA THR A 144 -4.10 6.90 4.56
C THR A 144 -4.31 7.14 3.07
N SER A 145 -5.36 6.55 2.49
CA SER A 145 -6.04 7.07 1.29
C SER A 145 -7.23 6.16 0.94
N THR A 146 -8.42 6.51 1.42
CA THR A 146 -9.78 6.24 0.88
C THR A 146 -10.76 6.56 2.01
N ALA A 147 -11.72 7.49 1.94
CA ALA A 147 -12.42 8.19 0.87
C ALA A 147 -12.48 9.71 1.20
N ARG A 148 -12.98 10.66 0.40
CA ARG A 148 -14.08 10.67 -0.56
C ARG A 148 -14.00 12.00 -1.35
N ILE A 149 -14.25 11.92 -2.66
CA ILE A 149 -14.80 12.91 -3.61
C ILE A 149 -14.06 12.77 -4.95
N GLN A 150 -14.79 12.15 -5.88
CA GLN A 150 -14.79 12.29 -7.34
C GLN A 150 -13.46 12.46 -8.09
N GLU A 151 -13.23 11.51 -9.01
CA GLU A 151 -12.28 11.56 -10.14
C GLU A 151 -10.83 11.88 -9.79
N ILE A 152 -10.04 10.87 -9.41
CA ILE A 152 -8.59 10.97 -9.47
C ILE A 152 -8.02 9.81 -10.29
N LYS A 153 -7.50 10.19 -11.45
CA LYS A 153 -6.63 9.43 -12.34
C LYS A 153 -5.52 8.74 -11.55
N THR A 154 -5.37 7.44 -11.73
CA THR A 154 -4.29 6.59 -11.23
C THR A 154 -2.94 7.31 -11.17
N THR A 155 -2.34 7.42 -9.98
CA THR A 155 -0.96 7.86 -9.79
C THR A 155 -0.02 6.77 -10.30
N ALA A 156 0.61 6.98 -11.45
CA ALA A 156 1.60 6.08 -12.01
C ALA A 156 2.99 6.38 -11.44
N VAL A 157 3.82 5.36 -11.26
CA VAL A 157 5.26 5.56 -10.98
C VAL A 157 5.95 5.75 -12.34
N PRO A 158 6.56 6.92 -12.62
CA PRO A 158 7.22 7.15 -13.89
C PRO A 158 8.48 6.29 -14.01
N VAL A 159 8.75 5.79 -15.20
CA VAL A 159 10.00 5.10 -15.49
C VAL A 159 11.11 6.13 -15.50
N TRP A 160 12.21 5.87 -14.82
CA TRP A 160 13.36 6.76 -14.84
C TRP A 160 14.65 5.99 -15.10
N THR A 161 15.60 6.67 -15.69
CA THR A 161 16.95 6.16 -15.97
C THR A 161 17.96 7.28 -15.75
N TRP A 162 19.24 6.92 -15.65
CA TRP A 162 20.31 7.90 -15.60
C TRP A 162 21.46 7.47 -16.51
N SER A 163 22.28 8.44 -16.92
CA SER A 163 23.49 8.22 -17.70
C SER A 163 24.61 9.14 -17.20
N PRO A 164 25.88 8.68 -17.17
CA PRO A 164 27.00 9.52 -16.77
C PRO A 164 27.30 10.59 -17.83
N THR A 165 27.77 11.74 -17.40
CA THR A 165 28.33 12.82 -18.23
C THR A 165 29.76 13.13 -17.78
N ARG A 166 30.45 14.06 -18.46
CA ARG A 166 31.84 14.42 -18.13
C ARG A 166 32.01 14.96 -16.71
N GLU A 167 31.03 15.70 -16.21
CA GLU A 167 31.11 16.44 -14.94
C GLU A 167 30.03 16.01 -13.92
N GLY A 168 29.15 15.09 -14.31
CA GLY A 168 27.95 14.78 -13.54
C GLY A 168 27.16 13.60 -14.09
N CYS A 169 25.84 13.62 -13.92
CA CYS A 169 24.92 12.69 -14.56
C CYS A 169 23.72 13.40 -15.18
N ARG A 170 23.07 12.69 -16.11
CA ARG A 170 21.81 13.05 -16.75
C ARG A 170 20.76 12.03 -16.33
N ILE A 171 19.77 12.46 -15.55
CA ILE A 171 18.59 11.68 -15.15
C ILE A 171 17.45 12.00 -16.12
N VAL A 172 16.72 10.98 -16.55
CA VAL A 172 15.56 11.09 -17.43
C VAL A 172 14.37 10.44 -16.75
N ILE A 173 13.27 11.18 -16.59
CA ILE A 173 12.00 10.70 -16.03
C ILE A 173 10.95 10.72 -17.14
N GLN A 174 10.43 9.55 -17.49
CA GLN A 174 9.43 9.32 -18.53
C GLN A 174 8.03 9.58 -17.99
N VAL A 175 7.30 10.53 -18.59
CA VAL A 175 5.96 10.92 -18.17
C VAL A 175 5.01 11.03 -19.37
N PRO A 176 4.70 9.90 -20.05
CA PRO A 176 3.96 9.89 -21.31
C PRO A 176 2.53 10.43 -21.26
N ASP A 177 1.93 10.50 -20.07
CA ASP A 177 0.56 10.98 -19.83
C ASP A 177 0.51 12.40 -19.24
N LEU A 178 1.63 13.14 -19.26
CA LEU A 178 1.68 14.49 -18.72
C LEU A 178 0.92 15.47 -19.62
N THR A 179 -0.05 16.19 -19.04
CA THR A 179 -0.83 17.24 -19.72
C THR A 179 -0.28 18.62 -19.35
N LYS A 180 -0.45 19.64 -20.21
CA LYS A 180 0.06 21.01 -19.96
C LYS A 180 -0.27 21.58 -18.57
N SER A 181 -1.44 21.26 -18.01
CA SER A 181 -1.84 21.61 -16.64
C SER A 181 -1.00 20.95 -15.54
N LEU A 182 -0.54 19.71 -15.77
CA LEU A 182 0.30 18.95 -14.85
C LEU A 182 1.78 19.36 -14.90
N HIS A 183 2.24 19.99 -15.98
CA HIS A 183 3.58 20.58 -16.06
C HIS A 183 3.72 21.75 -15.07
N ALA A 184 2.65 22.55 -14.91
CA ALA A 184 2.68 23.71 -14.02
C ALA A 184 2.60 23.31 -12.54
N SER A 185 2.01 22.16 -12.23
CA SER A 185 1.86 21.65 -10.87
C SER A 185 2.89 20.57 -10.50
N SER A 186 3.93 20.38 -11.30
CA SER A 186 4.96 19.37 -11.02
C SER A 186 6.04 19.93 -10.10
N THR A 187 6.45 19.13 -9.13
CA THR A 187 7.57 19.41 -8.23
C THR A 187 8.67 18.37 -8.43
N LEU A 188 9.90 18.83 -8.40
CA LEU A 188 11.10 18.00 -8.41
C LEU A 188 11.92 18.40 -7.19
N ASP A 189 12.20 17.44 -6.34
CA ASP A 189 13.05 17.59 -5.17
C ASP A 189 14.22 16.60 -5.28
N LEU A 190 15.42 17.14 -5.12
CA LEU A 190 16.69 16.45 -5.32
C LEU A 190 17.51 16.63 -4.06
N GLU A 191 17.82 15.52 -3.42
CA GLU A 191 18.77 15.45 -2.32
C GLU A 191 20.05 14.77 -2.81
N SER A 192 21.14 14.85 -2.03
CA SER A 192 22.42 14.22 -2.39
C SER A 192 22.32 12.70 -2.59
N ARG A 193 21.27 12.04 -2.06
CA ARG A 193 21.06 10.59 -2.12
C ARG A 193 19.63 10.17 -2.51
N ARG A 194 18.73 11.10 -2.83
CA ARG A 194 17.31 10.80 -3.07
C ARG A 194 16.75 11.69 -4.17
N LEU A 195 15.89 11.13 -5.00
CA LEU A 195 15.16 11.82 -6.04
C LEU A 195 13.67 11.67 -5.76
N ILE A 196 12.98 12.80 -5.65
CA ILE A 196 11.53 12.86 -5.48
C ILE A 196 10.95 13.69 -6.62
N PHE A 197 10.00 13.13 -7.35
CA PHE A 197 9.30 13.84 -8.42
C PHE A 197 7.80 13.59 -8.30
N THR A 198 7.02 14.67 -8.30
CA THR A 198 5.56 14.61 -8.27
C THR A 198 5.00 15.47 -9.39
N ALA A 199 4.04 14.94 -10.15
CA ALA A 199 3.31 15.73 -11.15
C ALA A 199 1.81 15.63 -10.90
N GLY A 200 1.31 16.60 -10.12
CA GLY A 200 -0.06 16.60 -9.62
C GLY A 200 -0.41 15.25 -8.97
N SER A 201 -1.59 14.72 -9.29
CA SER A 201 -2.03 13.40 -8.84
C SER A 201 -1.65 12.26 -9.80
N ARG A 202 -0.94 12.54 -10.90
CA ARG A 202 -0.71 11.56 -11.99
C ARG A 202 0.60 10.81 -11.86
N TYR A 203 1.66 11.46 -11.40
CA TYR A 203 2.96 10.81 -11.21
C TYR A 203 3.52 11.06 -9.83
N HIS A 204 4.07 10.01 -9.22
CA HIS A 204 4.86 10.09 -7.99
C HIS A 204 6.05 9.14 -8.09
N LEU A 205 7.26 9.68 -7.93
CA LEU A 205 8.52 8.96 -7.88
C LEU A 205 9.25 9.36 -6.61
N ASP A 206 9.70 8.38 -5.84
CA ASP A 206 10.54 8.55 -4.68
C ASP A 206 11.54 7.40 -4.67
N THR A 207 12.81 7.71 -4.90
CA THR A 207 13.83 6.67 -5.12
C THR A 207 15.20 7.06 -4.56
N PRO A 208 15.90 6.12 -3.90
CA PRO A 208 17.28 6.33 -3.49
C PRO A 208 18.21 6.33 -4.71
N LEU A 209 19.10 7.32 -4.77
CA LEU A 209 20.09 7.46 -5.85
C LEU A 209 21.34 6.61 -5.63
N LEU A 210 21.62 6.17 -4.41
CA LEU A 210 22.83 5.43 -4.03
C LEU A 210 22.45 4.04 -3.51
N PRO A 211 23.32 3.02 -3.66
CA PRO A 211 23.08 1.72 -3.07
C PRO A 211 23.05 1.85 -1.54
N PRO A 212 22.27 1.01 -0.84
CA PRO A 212 22.26 0.99 0.61
C PRO A 212 23.66 0.64 1.16
N ASN A 213 24.08 1.31 2.25
CA ASN A 213 25.36 1.07 2.91
C ASN A 213 25.51 -0.44 3.23
N GLN A 214 26.69 -1.00 2.94
CA GLN A 214 26.96 -2.45 2.95
C GLN A 214 26.43 -3.15 4.21
N GLY A 215 25.54 -4.11 3.97
CA GLY A 215 24.78 -4.88 4.96
C GLY A 215 23.63 -5.67 4.32
N ALA A 216 23.16 -5.22 3.14
CA ALA A 216 22.19 -5.93 2.31
C ALA A 216 22.83 -6.38 0.99
N ARG A 217 22.72 -7.67 0.69
CA ARG A 217 23.17 -8.33 -0.54
C ARG A 217 22.48 -7.68 -1.76
N ALA A 218 23.24 -7.03 -2.62
CA ALA A 218 22.72 -6.40 -3.83
C ALA A 218 22.31 -7.46 -4.88
N PRO A 219 21.12 -7.37 -5.49
CA PRO A 219 20.82 -8.11 -6.71
C PRO A 219 21.55 -7.48 -7.91
N VAL A 220 21.92 -8.34 -8.85
CA VAL A 220 22.70 -8.04 -10.06
C VAL A 220 21.90 -7.17 -11.03
N SER A 221 21.98 -5.85 -10.87
CA SER A 221 21.76 -4.85 -11.93
C SER A 221 22.35 -3.51 -11.49
N VAL A 222 23.59 -3.27 -11.92
CA VAL A 222 24.44 -2.12 -11.55
C VAL A 222 23.88 -0.77 -12.04
N THR A 223 22.81 -0.77 -12.84
CA THR A 223 22.37 0.40 -13.62
C THR A 223 21.33 1.30 -12.95
N LYS A 224 20.78 0.94 -11.78
CA LYS A 224 19.74 1.76 -11.10
C LYS A 224 20.29 2.78 -10.09
N PHE A 225 21.53 2.62 -9.64
CA PHE A 225 22.12 3.51 -8.64
C PHE A 225 23.27 4.31 -9.25
N LEU A 226 23.40 5.57 -8.82
CA LEU A 226 24.52 6.44 -9.15
C LEU A 226 25.82 5.89 -8.51
N PRO A 227 26.98 6.12 -9.14
CA PRO A 227 28.26 5.66 -8.63
C PRO A 227 28.74 6.50 -7.44
N THR A 228 28.25 7.72 -7.29
CA THR A 228 28.62 8.66 -6.22
C THR A 228 27.53 9.70 -5.99
N THR A 229 27.67 10.49 -4.93
CA THR A 229 26.75 11.58 -4.58
C THR A 229 26.81 12.71 -5.61
N VAL A 230 25.65 13.30 -5.84
CA VAL A 230 25.46 14.50 -6.67
C VAL A 230 25.40 15.75 -5.80
N ASP A 231 25.66 16.91 -6.39
CA ASP A 231 25.47 18.21 -5.75
C ASP A 231 24.09 18.76 -6.13
N PRO A 232 23.10 18.76 -5.22
CA PRO A 232 21.74 19.20 -5.52
C PRO A 232 21.66 20.62 -6.06
N ASP A 233 22.52 21.50 -5.57
CA ASP A 233 22.53 22.92 -5.93
C ASP A 233 22.98 23.16 -7.38
N SER A 234 23.71 22.20 -7.97
CA SER A 234 24.12 22.22 -9.37
C SER A 234 23.05 21.71 -10.36
N ALA A 235 21.88 21.29 -9.87
CA ALA A 235 20.87 20.65 -10.69
C ALA A 235 20.17 21.64 -11.64
N ILE A 236 20.06 21.24 -12.91
CA ILE A 236 19.29 21.93 -13.94
C ILE A 236 18.24 20.94 -14.45
N ALA A 237 16.97 21.33 -14.40
CA ALA A 237 15.85 20.51 -14.84
C ALA A 237 15.14 21.16 -16.05
N GLU A 238 14.93 20.38 -17.10
CA GLU A 238 14.32 20.81 -18.35
C GLU A 238 13.24 19.85 -18.83
N TRP A 239 12.10 20.41 -19.23
CA TRP A 239 11.00 19.65 -19.84
C TRP A 239 11.23 19.42 -21.32
N ASN A 240 11.43 18.18 -21.74
CA ASN A 240 11.33 17.80 -23.15
C ASN A 240 9.89 17.40 -23.48
N VAL A 241 9.08 18.39 -23.85
CA VAL A 241 7.64 18.20 -24.14
C VAL A 241 7.41 17.28 -25.34
N LYS A 242 8.32 17.28 -26.33
CA LYS A 242 8.22 16.47 -27.54
C LYS A 242 8.32 14.99 -27.23
N ASP A 243 9.31 14.63 -26.41
CA ASP A 243 9.59 13.25 -26.03
C ASP A 243 8.87 12.82 -24.74
N LYS A 244 8.16 13.76 -24.10
CA LYS A 244 7.39 13.58 -22.85
C LYS A 244 8.26 13.14 -21.66
N GLU A 245 9.41 13.81 -21.53
CA GLU A 245 10.43 13.51 -20.53
C GLU A 245 10.78 14.75 -19.70
N LEU A 246 11.05 14.55 -18.40
CA LEU A 246 11.80 15.50 -17.59
C LEU A 246 13.27 15.08 -17.58
N VAL A 247 14.14 15.99 -18.00
CA VAL A 247 15.58 15.78 -18.04
C VAL A 247 16.23 16.59 -16.94
N VAL A 248 17.00 15.94 -16.08
CA VAL A 248 17.76 16.60 -15.01
C VAL A 248 19.24 16.39 -15.28
N GLN A 249 19.99 17.47 -15.38
CA GLN A 249 21.45 17.47 -15.43
C GLN A 249 21.99 17.95 -14.09
N ILE A 250 22.91 17.20 -13.49
CA ILE A 250 23.42 17.50 -12.15
C ILE A 250 24.90 17.12 -12.07
N LYS A 251 25.73 17.97 -11.46
CA LYS A 251 27.16 17.72 -11.29
C LYS A 251 27.43 16.74 -10.15
N TRP A 252 28.57 16.06 -10.23
CA TRP A 252 29.07 15.29 -9.10
C TRP A 252 29.53 16.23 -7.98
N ALA A 253 29.26 15.87 -6.72
CA ALA A 253 29.69 16.67 -5.56
C ALA A 253 31.22 16.92 -5.56
N SER A 254 32.00 15.93 -6.02
CA SER A 254 33.46 16.05 -6.13
C SER A 254 33.92 17.05 -7.20
N VAL A 255 33.13 17.26 -8.26
CA VAL A 255 33.46 18.24 -9.31
C VAL A 255 33.20 19.66 -8.79
N VAL A 256 32.06 19.88 -8.14
CA VAL A 256 31.72 21.19 -7.56
C VAL A 256 32.70 21.60 -6.46
N ALA A 257 33.14 20.66 -5.62
CA ALA A 257 34.16 20.92 -4.60
C ALA A 257 35.47 21.45 -5.21
N ARG A 258 35.98 20.79 -6.26
CA ARG A 258 37.21 21.21 -6.96
C ARG A 258 37.07 22.58 -7.63
N GLU A 259 35.89 22.91 -8.16
CA GLU A 259 35.62 24.23 -8.75
C GLU A 259 35.62 25.35 -7.71
N LYS A 260 35.10 25.10 -6.50
CA LYS A 260 35.13 26.05 -5.38
C LYS A 260 36.56 26.31 -4.90
N GLU A 261 37.36 25.26 -4.68
CA GLU A 261 38.76 25.38 -4.27
C GLU A 261 39.61 26.18 -5.29
N LYS A 262 39.38 25.96 -6.59
CA LYS A 262 40.09 26.67 -7.64
C LYS A 262 39.71 28.15 -7.74
N LYS A 263 38.47 28.52 -7.38
CA LYS A 263 38.05 29.93 -7.32
C LYS A 263 38.66 30.65 -6.13
N GLU A 264 38.73 30.00 -4.98
CA GLU A 264 39.32 30.57 -3.75
C GLU A 264 40.85 30.76 -3.87
N GLN A 265 41.54 29.93 -4.65
CA GLN A 265 42.97 30.08 -4.93
C GLN A 265 43.30 31.18 -5.96
N ASN A 266 42.30 31.72 -6.65
CA ASN A 266 42.45 32.69 -7.74
C ASN A 266 41.88 34.08 -7.37
N VAL A 267 41.56 34.30 -6.09
CA VAL A 267 41.09 35.56 -5.48
C VAL A 267 42.17 36.13 -4.58
#